data_AF-D2ZRG9-F1
#
_entry.id   AF-D2ZRG9-F1
#
_cell.length_a   1.000
_cell.length_b   1.000
_cell.length_c   1.000
_cell.angle_alpha   90.00
_cell.angle_beta   90.00
_cell.angle_gamma   90.00
#
_symmetry.space_group_name_H-M   'P 1'
#
loop_
_entity.id
_entity.type
_entity.pdbx_description
1 polymer ?
#
loop_
_entity_poly.entity_id
_entity_poly.type
_entity_poly.pdbx_seq_one_letter_code
_entity_poly.pdbx_strand_id
1 'polypeptide(L)'
;MGGVLPDADVEYYEHLLQLLKGEFPNIMIHGFSPTMIKDASVVSGISVEDAFERLKSAGLDTLPGTAAEILTDRSREIICPEKVTTQEWIDIVKTAHEVGIPGSATIMYGHVETPEERVEHIDIIRK
;
A
#
# COMPACT_ATOMS: atom_id res chain seq x y z
N MET A 1 -1.43 -3.69 -11.45
CA MET A 1 -1.83 -4.45 -10.25
C MET A 1 -1.03 -5.74 -10.25
N GLY A 2 -0.13 -5.93 -9.29
CA GLY A 2 0.54 -7.21 -9.04
C GLY A 2 -0.18 -7.92 -7.89
N GLY A 3 -0.21 -9.26 -7.91
CA GLY A 3 -0.69 -10.04 -6.78
C GLY A 3 0.29 -10.01 -5.61
N VAL A 4 -0.17 -10.38 -4.42
CA VAL A 4 0.70 -10.68 -3.28
C VAL A 4 1.49 -11.94 -3.62
N LEU A 5 2.82 -11.85 -3.52
CA LEU A 5 3.72 -13.00 -3.65
C LEU A 5 4.01 -13.53 -2.24
N PRO A 6 3.59 -14.77 -1.88
CA PRO A 6 3.61 -15.25 -0.50
C PRO A 6 4.98 -15.21 0.20
N ASP A 7 6.06 -15.36 -0.56
CA ASP A 7 7.43 -15.43 -0.04
C ASP A 7 8.28 -14.21 -0.44
N ALA A 8 7.65 -13.15 -0.98
CA ALA A 8 8.38 -11.94 -1.36
C ALA A 8 8.65 -11.07 -0.14
N ASP A 9 9.91 -11.05 0.27
CA ASP A 9 10.44 -10.21 1.33
C ASP A 9 10.81 -8.81 0.81
N VAL A 10 11.28 -7.93 1.70
CA VAL A 10 11.70 -6.57 1.33
C VAL A 10 12.89 -6.59 0.37
N GLU A 11 13.83 -7.54 0.50
CA GLU A 11 15.00 -7.65 -0.40
C GLU A 11 14.59 -7.94 -1.84
N TYR A 12 13.58 -8.78 -2.04
CA TYR A 12 13.02 -9.04 -3.36
C TYR A 12 12.54 -7.75 -4.04
N TYR A 13 11.79 -6.93 -3.31
CA TYR A 13 11.26 -5.67 -3.84
C TYR A 13 12.36 -4.61 -4.02
N GLU A 14 13.34 -4.54 -3.13
CA GLU A 14 14.52 -3.67 -3.32
C GLU A 14 15.27 -4.04 -4.60
N HIS A 15 15.52 -5.33 -4.83
CA HIS A 15 16.19 -5.79 -6.03
C HIS A 15 15.40 -5.43 -7.30
N LEU A 16 14.07 -5.60 -7.28
CA LEU A 16 13.22 -5.19 -8.40
C LEU A 16 13.33 -3.68 -8.69
N LEU A 17 13.28 -2.84 -7.65
CA LEU A 17 13.42 -1.39 -7.78
C LEU A 17 14.79 -1.00 -8.33
N GLN A 18 15.86 -1.59 -7.81
CA GLN A 18 17.23 -1.33 -8.24
C GLN A 18 17.45 -1.74 -9.70
N LEU A 19 16.91 -2.87 -10.15
CA LEU A 19 16.95 -3.27 -11.56
C LEU A 19 16.25 -2.23 -12.45
N LEU A 20 15.06 -1.80 -12.05
CA LEU A 20 14.29 -0.79 -12.81
C LEU A 20 15.01 0.56 -12.84
N LYS A 21 15.57 1.03 -11.72
CA LYS A 21 16.33 2.29 -11.67
C LYS A 21 17.68 2.18 -12.38
N GLY A 22 18.28 0.99 -12.44
CA GLY A 22 19.50 0.75 -13.21
C GLY A 22 19.28 0.92 -14.71
N GLU A 23 18.20 0.34 -15.25
CA GLU A 23 17.85 0.43 -16.67
C GLU A 23 17.17 1.78 -17.03
N PHE A 24 16.35 2.31 -16.12
CA PHE A 24 15.53 3.50 -16.34
C PHE A 24 15.67 4.51 -15.18
N PRO A 25 16.84 5.15 -15.01
CA PRO A 25 17.15 5.97 -13.83
C PRO A 25 16.22 7.18 -13.64
N ASN A 26 15.62 7.69 -14.73
CA ASN A 26 14.77 8.88 -14.70
C ASN A 26 13.27 8.56 -14.58
N ILE A 27 12.87 7.29 -14.58
CA ILE A 27 11.46 6.92 -14.45
C ILE A 27 11.08 6.92 -12.96
N MET A 28 9.96 7.57 -12.64
CA MET A 28 9.36 7.46 -11.32
C MET A 28 8.68 6.10 -11.18
N ILE A 29 8.96 5.41 -10.09
CA ILE A 29 8.34 4.15 -9.74
C ILE A 29 7.17 4.42 -8.79
N HIS A 30 5.96 4.21 -9.33
CA HIS A 30 4.69 4.26 -8.61
C HIS A 30 4.20 2.84 -8.38
N GLY A 31 4.43 2.29 -7.19
CA GLY A 31 4.29 0.84 -6.98
C GLY A 31 3.94 0.40 -5.57
N PHE A 32 3.52 -0.86 -5.50
CA PHE A 32 3.16 -1.63 -4.30
C PHE A 32 1.88 -1.20 -3.59
N SER A 33 1.06 -2.16 -3.19
CA SER A 33 -0.11 -1.90 -2.34
C SER A 33 0.29 -1.93 -0.86
N PRO A 34 -0.49 -1.31 0.04
CA PRO A 34 -0.27 -1.42 1.49
C PRO A 34 -0.17 -2.88 1.97
N THR A 35 -0.96 -3.78 1.40
CA THR A 35 -0.90 -5.22 1.70
C THR A 35 0.45 -5.83 1.32
N MET A 36 0.97 -5.52 0.13
CA MET A 36 2.29 -6.02 -0.27
C MET A 36 3.40 -5.54 0.67
N ILE A 37 3.35 -4.28 1.11
CA ILE A 37 4.35 -3.73 2.04
C ILE A 37 4.27 -4.42 3.40
N LYS A 38 3.06 -4.60 3.93
CA LYS A 38 2.85 -5.29 5.20
C LYS A 38 3.32 -6.74 5.14
N ASP A 39 2.96 -7.46 4.08
CA ASP A 39 3.34 -8.86 3.93
C ASP A 39 4.87 -8.97 3.79
N ALA A 40 5.50 -8.11 3.00
CA ALA A 40 6.95 -8.06 2.87
C ALA A 40 7.65 -7.78 4.21
N SER A 41 7.14 -6.82 4.99
CA SER A 41 7.72 -6.48 6.30
C SER A 41 7.60 -7.65 7.28
N VAL A 42 6.47 -8.36 7.27
CA VAL A 42 6.26 -9.57 8.08
C VAL A 42 7.22 -10.69 7.66
N VAL A 43 7.35 -10.97 6.37
CA VAL A 43 8.27 -11.99 5.85
C VAL A 43 9.73 -11.65 6.19
N SER A 44 10.11 -10.36 6.09
CA SER A 44 11.44 -9.89 6.48
C SER A 44 11.67 -9.77 7.98
N GLY A 45 10.63 -9.87 8.81
CA GLY A 45 10.73 -9.68 10.26
C GLY A 45 11.13 -8.26 10.68
N ILE A 46 10.75 -7.24 9.91
CA ILE A 46 11.05 -5.83 10.18
C ILE A 46 9.78 -4.99 10.29
N SER A 47 9.89 -3.76 10.77
CA SER A 47 8.75 -2.85 10.81
C SER A 47 8.35 -2.37 9.40
N VAL A 48 7.11 -1.89 9.25
CA VAL A 48 6.65 -1.25 8.01
C VAL A 48 7.45 0.02 7.71
N GLU A 49 7.86 0.76 8.74
CA GLU A 49 8.71 1.94 8.62
C GLU A 49 10.08 1.56 8.02
N ASP A 50 10.77 0.58 8.59
CA ASP A 50 12.05 0.08 8.07
C ASP A 50 11.91 -0.43 6.63
N ALA A 51 10.80 -1.12 6.32
CA ALA A 51 10.50 -1.57 4.97
C ALA A 51 10.38 -0.38 4.00
N PHE A 52 9.67 0.69 4.37
CA PHE A 52 9.58 1.89 3.55
C PHE A 52 10.92 2.62 3.39
N GLU A 53 11.72 2.75 4.45
CA GLU A 53 13.04 3.38 4.37
C GLU A 53 13.95 2.66 3.37
N ARG A 54 13.94 1.32 3.45
CA ARG A 54 14.67 0.43 2.53
C ARG A 54 14.18 0.58 1.10
N LEU A 55 12.88 0.48 0.87
CA LEU A 55 12.29 0.59 -0.47
C LEU A 55 12.49 1.98 -1.08
N LYS A 56 12.38 3.05 -0.27
CA LYS A 56 12.71 4.41 -0.70
C LYS A 56 14.17 4.52 -1.14
N SER A 57 15.09 3.97 -0.35
CA SER A 57 16.51 3.93 -0.67
C SER A 57 16.81 3.13 -1.94
N ALA A 58 16.03 2.08 -2.21
CA ALA A 58 16.11 1.29 -3.43
C ALA A 58 15.47 1.96 -4.66
N GLY A 59 14.71 3.04 -4.47
CA GLY A 59 14.16 3.87 -5.56
C GLY A 59 12.64 3.85 -5.71
N LEU A 60 11.89 3.47 -4.68
CA LEU A 60 10.44 3.68 -4.65
C LEU A 60 10.13 5.18 -4.51
N ASP A 61 9.40 5.75 -5.47
CA ASP A 61 9.10 7.19 -5.46
C ASP A 61 7.73 7.48 -4.83
N THR A 62 6.70 6.69 -5.15
CA THR A 62 5.33 6.97 -4.71
C THR A 62 4.48 5.70 -4.56
N LEU A 63 3.41 5.78 -3.74
CA LEU A 63 2.45 4.70 -3.58
C LEU A 63 1.16 4.88 -4.41
N PRO A 64 0.69 3.82 -5.08
CA PRO A 64 -0.61 3.80 -5.76
C PRO A 64 -1.76 3.72 -4.75
N GLY A 65 -2.82 4.49 -4.99
CA GLY A 65 -4.01 4.53 -4.14
C GLY A 65 -4.91 3.30 -4.21
N THR A 66 -4.44 2.23 -4.85
CA THR A 66 -5.20 1.20 -5.56
C THR A 66 -5.66 0.02 -4.70
N ALA A 67 -6.01 0.23 -3.42
CA ALA A 67 -6.48 -0.89 -2.58
C ALA A 67 -7.40 -0.50 -1.41
N ALA A 68 -7.89 0.74 -1.37
CA ALA A 68 -8.79 1.15 -0.31
C ALA A 68 -10.18 0.51 -0.47
N GLU A 69 -10.58 0.12 -1.69
CA GLU A 69 -11.95 -0.33 -2.02
C GLU A 69 -12.97 0.61 -1.35
N ILE A 70 -13.64 0.13 -0.31
CA ILE A 70 -14.26 0.95 0.74
C ILE A 70 -13.50 0.70 2.04
N LEU A 71 -13.20 1.78 2.79
CA LEU A 71 -12.41 1.76 4.01
C LEU A 71 -13.35 1.60 5.22
N THR A 72 -14.08 0.50 5.21
CA THR A 72 -14.94 0.08 6.32
C THR A 72 -14.81 -1.43 6.47
N ASP A 73 -14.54 -1.92 7.68
CA ASP A 73 -14.20 -3.34 7.85
C ASP A 73 -15.33 -4.28 7.41
N ARG A 74 -16.61 -3.91 7.60
CA ARG A 74 -17.77 -4.67 7.07
C ARG A 74 -17.66 -4.93 5.56
N SER A 75 -17.45 -3.87 4.78
CA SER A 75 -17.33 -3.99 3.32
C SER A 75 -16.08 -4.79 2.93
N ARG A 76 -14.95 -4.55 3.62
CA ARG A 76 -13.67 -5.24 3.36
C ARG A 76 -13.75 -6.74 3.65
N GLU A 77 -14.41 -7.14 4.72
CA GLU A 77 -14.65 -8.56 5.06
C GLU A 77 -15.43 -9.29 3.95
N ILE A 78 -16.32 -8.58 3.25
CA ILE A 78 -17.14 -9.17 2.18
C ILE A 78 -16.37 -9.23 0.85
N ILE A 79 -15.67 -8.15 0.48
CA ILE A 79 -15.09 -8.01 -0.87
C ILE A 79 -13.61 -8.39 -0.96
N CYS A 80 -12.87 -8.27 0.15
CA CYS A 80 -11.42 -8.45 0.19
C CYS A 80 -10.90 -8.88 1.57
N PRO A 81 -11.37 -10.01 2.15
CA PRO A 81 -11.06 -10.41 3.52
C PRO A 81 -9.56 -10.69 3.78
N GLU A 82 -8.78 -10.96 2.74
CA GLU A 82 -7.33 -11.22 2.84
C GLU A 82 -6.49 -9.94 2.81
N LYS A 83 -7.08 -8.78 2.49
CA LYS A 83 -6.37 -7.49 2.52
C LYS A 83 -6.28 -6.96 3.96
N VAL A 84 -5.39 -6.01 4.16
CA VAL A 84 -5.22 -5.27 5.43
C VAL A 84 -6.54 -4.69 5.94
N THR A 85 -6.69 -4.54 7.26
CA THR A 85 -7.86 -3.86 7.83
C THR A 85 -7.88 -2.36 7.47
N THR A 86 -8.99 -1.68 7.76
CA THR A 86 -9.08 -0.23 7.56
C THR A 86 -8.01 0.51 8.36
N GLN A 87 -7.83 0.15 9.64
CA GLN A 87 -6.83 0.78 10.51
C GLN A 87 -5.41 0.52 10.02
N GLU A 88 -5.10 -0.72 9.63
CA GLU A 88 -3.78 -1.06 9.09
C GLU A 88 -3.48 -0.29 7.79
N TRP A 89 -4.48 -0.12 6.92
CA TRP A 89 -4.32 0.71 5.72
C TRP A 89 -3.95 2.16 6.09
N ILE A 90 -4.66 2.75 7.06
CA ILE A 90 -4.39 4.12 7.53
C ILE A 90 -2.97 4.22 8.07
N ASP A 91 -2.57 3.29 8.94
CA ASP A 91 -1.26 3.30 9.59
C ASP A 91 -0.14 3.18 8.54
N ILE A 92 -0.26 2.22 7.61
CA ILE A 92 0.72 2.02 6.54
C ILE A 92 0.85 3.26 5.65
N VAL A 93 -0.26 3.88 5.24
CA VAL A 93 -0.23 5.09 4.41
C VAL A 93 0.36 6.28 5.15
N LYS A 94 0.07 6.42 6.45
CA LYS A 94 0.69 7.47 7.28
C LYS A 94 2.19 7.26 7.43
N THR A 95 2.63 6.03 7.72
CA THR A 95 4.06 5.71 7.80
C THR A 95 4.77 6.00 6.48
N ALA A 96 4.16 5.68 5.34
CA ALA A 96 4.73 6.02 4.03
C ALA A 96 4.95 7.55 3.89
N HIS A 97 3.94 8.34 4.26
CA HIS A 97 4.04 9.81 4.24
C HIS A 97 5.09 10.34 5.22
N GLU A 98 5.21 9.76 6.42
CA GLU A 98 6.22 10.12 7.43
C GLU A 98 7.64 9.85 6.94
N VAL A 99 7.85 8.72 6.26
CA VAL A 99 9.12 8.38 5.58
C VAL A 99 9.32 9.22 4.30
N GLY A 100 8.34 10.03 3.90
CA GLY A 100 8.43 10.95 2.76
C GLY A 100 8.19 10.30 1.40
N ILE A 101 7.40 9.22 1.36
CA ILE A 101 6.89 8.59 0.14
C ILE A 101 5.45 9.05 -0.05
N PRO A 102 5.15 9.99 -0.97
CA PRO A 102 3.79 10.43 -1.19
C PRO A 102 2.97 9.36 -1.93
N GLY A 103 1.65 9.43 -1.81
CA GLY A 103 0.75 8.51 -2.48
C GLY A 103 -0.51 9.16 -3.02
N SER A 104 -1.39 8.30 -3.50
CA SER A 104 -2.77 8.65 -3.83
C SER A 104 -3.72 7.75 -3.02
N ALA A 105 -5.01 8.03 -3.05
CA ALA A 105 -6.05 7.14 -2.52
C ALA A 105 -7.19 7.06 -3.53
N THR A 106 -7.77 5.87 -3.71
CA THR A 106 -8.88 5.63 -4.65
C THR A 106 -10.06 4.98 -3.96
N ILE A 107 -11.28 5.34 -4.35
CA ILE A 107 -12.51 4.68 -3.92
C ILE A 107 -13.08 3.79 -5.04
N MET A 108 -13.36 2.53 -4.75
CA MET A 108 -14.21 1.69 -5.60
C MET A 108 -15.60 1.62 -4.94
N TYR A 109 -16.63 2.10 -5.64
CA TYR A 109 -18.00 2.18 -5.11
C TYR A 109 -19.01 1.63 -6.12
N GLY A 110 -20.22 1.33 -5.64
CA GLY A 110 -21.31 0.74 -6.40
C GLY A 110 -21.46 -0.77 -6.21
N HIS A 111 -21.01 -1.31 -5.07
CA HIS A 111 -21.06 -2.74 -4.75
C HIS A 111 -21.86 -3.02 -3.46
N VAL A 112 -21.24 -3.50 -2.39
CA VAL A 112 -21.92 -3.93 -1.15
C VAL A 112 -22.07 -2.81 -0.12
N GLU A 113 -21.42 -1.67 -0.36
CA GLU A 113 -21.33 -0.57 0.59
C GLU A 113 -22.60 0.29 0.63
N THR A 114 -22.86 0.91 1.78
CA THR A 114 -23.92 1.92 1.93
C THR A 114 -23.44 3.32 1.55
N PRO A 115 -24.33 4.28 1.26
CA PRO A 115 -23.96 5.68 1.08
C PRO A 115 -23.16 6.27 2.25
N GLU A 116 -23.47 5.86 3.49
CA GLU A 116 -22.77 6.28 4.70
C GLU A 116 -21.32 5.77 4.72
N GLU A 117 -21.09 4.50 4.34
CA GLU A 117 -19.75 3.91 4.26
C GLU A 117 -18.88 4.62 3.20
N ARG A 118 -19.49 5.19 2.14
CA ARG A 118 -18.76 6.04 1.17
C ARG A 118 -18.31 7.37 1.79
N VAL A 119 -19.16 7.98 2.61
CA VAL A 119 -18.82 9.22 3.33
C VAL A 119 -17.71 8.94 4.34
N GLU A 120 -17.81 7.84 5.09
CA GLU A 120 -16.79 7.40 6.05
C GLU A 120 -15.43 7.19 5.38
N HIS A 121 -15.39 6.52 4.22
CA HIS A 121 -14.17 6.35 3.44
C HIS A 121 -13.51 7.71 3.07
N ILE A 122 -14.31 8.69 2.60
CA ILE A 122 -13.80 10.02 2.27
C ILE A 122 -13.29 10.74 3.52
N ASP A 123 -13.99 10.60 4.65
CA ASP A 123 -13.57 11.17 5.93
C ASP A 123 -12.28 10.58 6.47
N ILE A 124 -11.98 9.31 6.18
CA ILE A 124 -10.71 8.67 6.49
C ILE A 124 -9.59 9.29 5.65
N ILE A 125 -9.76 9.38 4.33
CA ILE A 125 -8.72 9.89 3.40
C ILE A 125 -8.39 11.36 3.66
N ARG A 126 -9.37 12.15 4.10
CA ARG A 126 -9.20 13.59 4.35
C ARG A 126 -8.29 13.90 5.54
N LYS A 127 -8.09 12.95 6.45
CA LYS A 127 -7.36 13.13 7.72
C LYS A 127 -5.92 12.67 7.63
#